data_AF-A0AAP6H328-F1
#
_entry.id   AF-A0AAP6H328-F1
#
_cell.length_a   1.000
_cell.length_b   1.000
_cell.length_c   1.000
_cell.angle_alpha   90.00
_cell.angle_beta   90.00
_cell.angle_gamma   90.00
#
_symmetry.space_group_name_H-M   'P 1'
#
loop_
_entity.id
_entity.type
_entity.pdbx_description
1 polymer ?
#
loop_
_entity_poly.entity_id
_entity_poly.type
_entity_poly.pdbx_seq_one_letter_code
_entity_poly.pdbx_strand_id
1 'polypeptide(L)'
;MRLSLIPLLIAGLLPVAHAAPAGAITPGVAFSHEDWTLACDNTRTCRAAGYQNEDAGGDPVSVLLTRRGGPDQPIGAELMLGEYEESDLPATVTLRINGTALGTVADNTRFSTAQVTALLKALVKDSSIELIGDNGRQWTLSDRGASAVLLKMDEFQGRLGTPGAILRKGSRAEASVPASLPVPVVTLPRRVATRPADEALANAPALRAALAAATSQDDCESLHPTEGTYADEGPQAIAVKRLDNRRLLVSMTCWRGAYNAGSGYWVVNDHAPYQPAYITNLGVDDDVLTISASHKGRGLGDCWSSASWAWNGTTYVKTSDSTTGLCRLVAAGGAWDLPTLVTEVKEAP
;
A
#
# COMPACT_ATOMS: atom_id res chain seq x y z
N MET A 1 13.63 -33.14 -63.96
CA MET A 1 13.50 -32.46 -62.64
C MET A 1 12.22 -32.95 -61.98
N ARG A 2 12.32 -33.81 -60.95
CA ARG A 2 11.20 -34.20 -60.10
C ARG A 2 11.37 -33.47 -58.77
N LEU A 3 10.48 -32.53 -58.45
CA LEU A 3 10.43 -31.89 -57.14
C LEU A 3 9.64 -32.77 -56.17
N SER A 4 10.30 -33.19 -55.10
CA SER A 4 9.68 -33.86 -53.95
C SER A 4 9.06 -32.81 -53.02
N LEU A 5 7.77 -32.95 -52.67
CA LEU A 5 7.14 -32.19 -51.59
C LEU A 5 7.46 -32.85 -50.24
N ILE A 6 8.02 -32.06 -49.32
CA ILE A 6 8.21 -32.42 -47.90
C ILE A 6 7.07 -31.75 -47.10
N PRO A 7 6.33 -32.48 -46.26
CA PRO A 7 5.32 -31.86 -45.40
C PRO A 7 5.98 -31.22 -44.18
N LEU A 8 5.71 -29.93 -43.96
CA LEU A 8 6.15 -29.16 -42.80
C LEU A 8 5.23 -29.51 -41.61
N LEU A 9 5.75 -30.23 -40.62
CA LEU A 9 5.09 -30.48 -39.34
C LEU A 9 5.24 -29.25 -38.44
N ILE A 10 4.17 -28.47 -38.27
CA ILE A 10 4.10 -27.37 -37.31
C ILE A 10 3.78 -27.97 -35.94
N ALA A 11 4.78 -28.08 -35.07
CA ALA A 11 4.59 -28.40 -33.66
C ALA A 11 4.06 -27.17 -32.92
N GLY A 12 2.77 -27.18 -32.56
CA GLY A 12 2.18 -26.15 -31.72
C GLY A 12 2.71 -26.23 -30.30
N LEU A 13 3.47 -25.22 -29.87
CA LEU A 13 3.80 -24.99 -28.46
C LEU A 13 2.53 -24.54 -27.73
N LEU A 14 1.95 -25.44 -26.93
CA LEU A 14 0.92 -25.08 -25.96
C LEU A 14 1.56 -24.23 -24.85
N PRO A 15 0.95 -23.10 -24.43
CA PRO A 15 1.43 -22.34 -23.30
C PRO A 15 1.25 -23.16 -22.02
N VAL A 16 2.35 -23.38 -21.30
CA VAL A 16 2.31 -23.95 -19.95
C VAL A 16 1.70 -22.90 -19.02
N ALA A 17 0.42 -23.07 -18.69
CA ALA A 17 -0.21 -22.28 -17.64
C ALA A 17 0.51 -22.57 -16.32
N HIS A 18 1.32 -21.62 -15.85
CA HIS A 18 1.86 -21.67 -14.50
C HIS A 18 0.70 -21.49 -13.54
N ALA A 19 0.31 -22.56 -12.85
CA ALA A 19 -0.62 -22.45 -11.74
C ALA A 19 -0.01 -21.52 -10.69
N ALA A 20 -0.71 -20.41 -10.40
CA ALA A 20 -0.33 -19.54 -9.29
C ALA A 20 -0.26 -20.37 -8.00
N PRO A 21 0.75 -20.17 -7.14
CA PRO A 21 0.85 -20.92 -5.90
C PRO A 21 -0.43 -20.72 -5.07
N ALA A 22 -1.03 -21.83 -4.63
CA ALA A 22 -2.14 -21.80 -3.69
C ALA A 22 -1.71 -21.03 -2.43
N GLY A 23 -2.32 -19.88 -2.16
CA GLY A 23 -2.00 -19.03 -1.01
C GLY A 23 -1.56 -17.59 -1.31
N ALA A 24 -1.48 -17.17 -2.58
CA ALA A 24 -1.21 -15.77 -2.91
C ALA A 24 -2.42 -14.88 -2.55
N ILE A 25 -2.29 -14.07 -1.50
CA ILE A 25 -3.29 -13.05 -1.15
C ILE A 25 -3.21 -11.96 -2.20
N THR A 26 -4.30 -11.76 -2.95
CA THR A 26 -4.35 -10.72 -3.99
C THR A 26 -4.63 -9.37 -3.34
N PRO A 27 -3.75 -8.37 -3.48
CA PRO A 27 -4.03 -7.01 -3.06
C PRO A 27 -5.24 -6.45 -3.82
N GLY A 28 -5.88 -5.44 -3.26
CA GLY A 28 -6.86 -4.64 -3.98
C GLY A 28 -6.18 -3.65 -4.93
N VAL A 29 -6.73 -2.44 -5.04
CA VAL A 29 -6.26 -1.45 -6.03
C VAL A 29 -5.95 -0.11 -5.39
N ALA A 30 -4.93 0.56 -5.92
CA ALA A 30 -4.67 1.98 -5.67
C ALA A 30 -4.88 2.77 -6.97
N PHE A 31 -5.34 4.01 -6.86
CA PHE A 31 -5.49 4.92 -7.99
C PHE A 31 -5.43 6.38 -7.51
N SER A 32 -4.62 7.21 -8.16
CA SER A 32 -4.53 8.64 -7.86
C SER A 32 -4.78 9.45 -9.11
N HIS A 33 -5.46 10.59 -8.95
CA HIS A 33 -5.67 11.55 -10.02
C HIS A 33 -5.84 12.94 -9.41
N GLU A 34 -4.95 13.86 -9.79
CA GLU A 34 -4.87 15.23 -9.25
C GLU A 34 -4.82 15.21 -7.70
N ASP A 35 -5.73 15.91 -7.03
CA ASP A 35 -5.73 16.09 -5.58
C ASP A 35 -6.45 14.96 -4.80
N TRP A 36 -6.74 13.84 -5.48
CA TRP A 36 -7.46 12.72 -4.90
C TRP A 36 -6.73 11.39 -5.11
N THR A 37 -6.83 10.51 -4.12
CA THR A 37 -6.32 9.14 -4.18
C THR A 37 -7.34 8.15 -3.63
N LEU A 38 -7.27 6.92 -4.11
CA LEU A 38 -8.12 5.79 -3.77
C LEU A 38 -7.22 4.63 -3.36
N ALA A 39 -7.56 3.99 -2.24
CA ALA A 39 -7.15 2.63 -1.93
C ALA A 39 -8.37 1.77 -1.63
N CYS A 40 -8.51 0.68 -2.37
CA CYS A 40 -9.45 -0.37 -2.05
C CYS A 40 -8.69 -1.61 -1.60
N ASP A 41 -9.02 -2.15 -0.44
CA ASP A 41 -8.38 -3.33 0.10
C ASP A 41 -8.97 -4.64 -0.46
N ASN A 42 -8.27 -5.74 -0.20
CA ASN A 42 -8.66 -7.10 -0.58
C ASN A 42 -9.99 -7.60 0.06
N THR A 43 -10.58 -6.84 0.99
CA THR A 43 -11.95 -7.11 1.53
C THR A 43 -13.05 -6.41 0.72
N ARG A 44 -12.66 -5.62 -0.28
CA ARG A 44 -13.48 -4.69 -1.07
C ARG A 44 -13.91 -3.42 -0.34
N THR A 45 -13.26 -3.06 0.76
CA THR A 45 -13.47 -1.75 1.40
C THR A 45 -12.63 -0.71 0.68
N CYS A 46 -13.25 0.38 0.25
CA CYS A 46 -12.58 1.47 -0.45
C CYS A 46 -12.52 2.74 0.41
N ARG A 47 -11.39 3.42 0.32
CA ARG A 47 -11.04 4.67 0.99
C ARG A 47 -10.55 5.66 -0.07
N ALA A 48 -11.28 6.75 -0.27
CA ALA A 48 -10.90 7.82 -1.17
C ALA A 48 -10.55 9.07 -0.35
N ALA A 49 -9.30 9.51 -0.41
CA ALA A 49 -8.82 10.70 0.27
C ALA A 49 -8.69 11.85 -0.72
N GLY A 50 -9.29 12.99 -0.39
CA GLY A 50 -9.16 14.24 -1.11
C GLY A 50 -8.39 15.27 -0.30
N TYR A 51 -7.67 16.16 -0.97
CA TYR A 51 -6.79 17.14 -0.33
C TYR A 51 -7.08 18.57 -0.81
N GLN A 52 -6.44 19.55 -0.20
CA GLN A 52 -6.33 20.87 -0.79
C GLN A 52 -5.58 20.82 -2.13
N ASN A 53 -5.81 21.84 -2.97
CA ASN A 53 -5.03 22.04 -4.18
C ASN A 53 -3.64 22.57 -3.81
N GLU A 54 -2.59 21.80 -4.12
CA GLU A 54 -1.21 22.15 -3.79
C GLU A 54 -0.75 23.43 -4.51
N ASP A 55 -1.13 23.62 -5.77
CA ASP A 55 -0.72 24.78 -6.57
C ASP A 55 -1.39 26.09 -6.13
N ALA A 56 -2.55 25.99 -5.49
CA ALA A 56 -3.32 27.15 -5.06
C ALA A 56 -2.84 27.76 -3.73
N GLY A 57 -1.90 27.10 -3.02
CA GLY A 57 -1.29 27.63 -1.80
C GLY A 57 -2.23 27.80 -0.60
N GLY A 58 -3.25 26.94 -0.48
CA GLY A 58 -4.20 26.96 0.64
C GLY A 58 -3.74 26.15 1.87
N ASP A 59 -4.39 26.40 3.00
CA ASP A 59 -4.14 25.66 4.24
C ASP A 59 -4.37 24.14 4.05
N PRO A 60 -3.48 23.27 4.55
CA PRO A 60 -3.62 21.84 4.37
C PRO A 60 -4.91 21.30 4.98
N VAL A 61 -5.63 20.47 4.23
CA VAL A 61 -6.86 19.82 4.68
C VAL A 61 -7.06 18.54 3.90
N SER A 62 -7.64 17.53 4.54
CA SER A 62 -8.03 16.31 3.86
C SER A 62 -9.40 15.81 4.31
N VAL A 63 -10.10 15.16 3.39
CA VAL A 63 -11.33 14.41 3.68
C VAL A 63 -11.17 12.97 3.21
N LEU A 64 -11.49 12.02 4.10
CA LEU A 64 -11.50 10.60 3.81
C LEU A 64 -12.94 10.10 3.61
N LEU A 65 -13.24 9.61 2.42
CA LEU A 65 -14.49 8.92 2.10
C LEU A 65 -14.28 7.40 2.22
N THR A 66 -15.09 6.71 3.03
CA THR A 66 -14.99 5.25 3.20
C THR A 66 -16.30 4.55 2.85
N ARG A 67 -16.22 3.49 2.04
CA ARG A 67 -17.36 2.58 1.76
C ARG A 67 -16.90 1.13 1.82
N ARG A 68 -17.54 0.33 2.69
CA ARG A 68 -17.34 -1.12 2.73
C ARG A 68 -17.84 -1.79 1.45
N GLY A 69 -17.30 -2.97 1.13
CA GLY A 69 -17.81 -3.81 0.06
C GLY A 69 -19.18 -4.41 0.38
N GLY A 70 -19.94 -4.77 -0.65
CA GLY A 70 -21.29 -5.33 -0.52
C GLY A 70 -22.42 -4.34 -0.83
N PRO A 71 -23.66 -4.85 -0.97
CA PRO A 71 -24.85 -4.05 -1.28
C PRO A 71 -25.21 -3.11 -0.12
N ASP A 72 -25.86 -1.99 -0.47
CA ASP A 72 -26.46 -1.03 0.47
C ASP A 72 -25.51 -0.44 1.53
N GLN A 73 -24.19 -0.47 1.26
CA GLN A 73 -23.19 0.08 2.18
C GLN A 73 -23.15 1.62 2.06
N PRO A 74 -23.31 2.36 3.17
CA PRO A 74 -23.23 3.82 3.15
C PRO A 74 -21.78 4.28 2.96
N ILE A 75 -21.63 5.50 2.43
CA ILE A 75 -20.36 6.22 2.43
C ILE A 75 -20.30 7.05 3.71
N GLY A 76 -19.24 6.90 4.48
CA GLY A 76 -18.87 7.83 5.55
C GLY A 76 -17.84 8.83 5.04
N ALA A 77 -17.76 10.00 5.68
CA ALA A 77 -16.69 10.97 5.47
C ALA A 77 -16.09 11.40 6.82
N GLU A 78 -14.78 11.60 6.86
CA GLU A 78 -14.01 12.07 8.00
C GLU A 78 -13.13 13.24 7.57
N LEU A 79 -13.00 14.27 8.42
CA LEU A 79 -12.20 15.47 8.17
C LEU A 79 -10.89 15.39 8.94
N MET A 80 -9.80 15.86 8.32
CA MET A 80 -8.57 16.20 9.00
C MET A 80 -8.08 17.57 8.54
N LEU A 81 -7.97 18.51 9.48
CA LEU A 81 -7.31 19.78 9.26
C LEU A 81 -5.78 19.62 9.37
N GLY A 82 -5.04 20.46 8.66
CA GLY A 82 -3.59 20.42 8.61
C GLY A 82 -2.93 20.78 9.94
N GLU A 83 -2.26 19.82 10.57
CA GLU A 83 -1.55 19.95 11.85
C GLU A 83 -0.02 19.78 11.70
N TYR A 84 0.51 19.57 10.49
CA TYR A 84 1.94 19.26 10.27
C TYR A 84 2.90 20.32 10.87
N GLU A 85 2.59 21.60 10.70
CA GLU A 85 3.37 22.73 11.24
C GLU A 85 2.63 23.47 12.37
N GLU A 86 1.40 23.07 12.68
CA GLU A 86 0.47 23.87 13.46
C GLU A 86 -0.14 23.10 14.62
N SER A 87 -0.27 23.77 15.76
CA SER A 87 -0.81 23.17 16.99
C SER A 87 -2.06 23.89 17.52
N ASP A 88 -2.46 25.00 16.90
CA ASP A 88 -3.63 25.80 17.31
C ASP A 88 -4.71 25.77 16.23
N LEU A 89 -5.34 24.60 16.09
CA LEU A 89 -6.47 24.38 15.18
C LEU A 89 -7.80 24.72 15.86
N PRO A 90 -8.78 25.24 15.12
CA PRO A 90 -10.10 25.50 15.68
C PRO A 90 -10.76 24.21 16.15
N ALA A 91 -11.51 24.28 17.25
CA ALA A 91 -12.23 23.13 17.79
C ALA A 91 -13.29 22.62 16.80
N THR A 92 -13.88 23.53 16.02
CA THR A 92 -14.88 23.19 15.02
C THR A 92 -14.78 24.04 13.76
N VAL A 93 -15.24 23.47 12.64
CA VAL A 93 -15.36 24.16 11.36
C VAL A 93 -16.78 24.03 10.81
N THR A 94 -17.23 25.03 10.05
CA THR A 94 -18.48 24.97 9.30
C THR A 94 -18.20 24.55 7.86
N LEU A 95 -18.83 23.47 7.40
CA LEU A 95 -18.78 23.08 5.99
C LEU A 95 -19.63 24.06 5.17
N ARG A 96 -19.03 24.69 4.15
CA ARG A 96 -19.70 25.54 3.18
C ARG A 96 -19.46 25.01 1.77
N ILE A 97 -20.54 24.82 1.00
CA ILE A 97 -20.46 24.38 -0.40
C ILE A 97 -21.17 25.40 -1.27
N ASN A 98 -20.46 25.96 -2.24
CA ASN A 98 -20.97 27.01 -3.14
C ASN A 98 -21.67 28.15 -2.37
N GLY A 99 -21.04 28.61 -1.28
CA GLY A 99 -21.57 29.66 -0.41
C GLY A 99 -22.66 29.23 0.58
N THR A 100 -23.19 28.01 0.50
CA THR A 100 -24.23 27.51 1.42
C THR A 100 -23.62 26.78 2.60
N ALA A 101 -23.91 27.24 3.83
CA ALA A 101 -23.47 26.57 5.05
C ALA A 101 -24.30 25.29 5.32
N LEU A 102 -23.60 24.19 5.64
CA LEU A 102 -24.16 22.85 5.84
C LEU A 102 -23.96 22.34 7.27
N GLY A 103 -23.68 23.25 8.20
CA GLY A 103 -23.48 22.96 9.62
C GLY A 103 -22.03 22.65 9.99
N THR A 104 -21.83 22.49 11.29
CA THR A 104 -20.53 22.33 11.93
C THR A 104 -20.03 20.89 11.87
N VAL A 105 -18.72 20.71 11.80
CA VAL A 105 -17.96 19.45 11.86
C VAL A 105 -16.78 19.71 12.79
N ALA A 106 -16.50 18.82 13.74
CA ALA A 106 -15.28 18.90 14.53
C ALA A 106 -14.12 18.24 13.76
N ASP A 107 -12.89 18.72 13.97
CA ASP A 107 -11.73 18.07 13.38
C ASP A 107 -11.59 16.61 13.85
N ASN A 108 -11.07 15.73 12.99
CA ASN A 108 -10.96 14.30 13.24
C ASN A 108 -12.30 13.62 13.59
N THR A 109 -13.43 14.19 13.16
CA THR A 109 -14.76 13.61 13.33
C THR A 109 -15.48 13.35 12.03
N ARG A 110 -16.56 12.56 12.13
CA ARG A 110 -17.40 12.18 10.99
C ARG A 110 -18.37 13.29 10.62
N PHE A 111 -18.52 13.49 9.32
CA PHE A 111 -19.61 14.27 8.75
C PHE A 111 -20.95 13.55 8.98
N SER A 112 -22.03 14.32 9.14
CA SER A 112 -23.39 13.79 9.14
C SER A 112 -23.80 13.26 7.76
N THR A 113 -24.80 12.36 7.70
CA THR A 113 -25.31 11.81 6.43
C THR A 113 -25.73 12.89 5.42
N ALA A 114 -26.31 13.99 5.90
CA ALA A 114 -26.72 15.11 5.07
C ALA A 114 -25.51 15.83 4.46
N GLN A 115 -24.46 16.07 5.26
CA GLN A 115 -23.22 16.68 4.81
C GLN A 115 -22.48 15.76 3.82
N VAL A 116 -22.38 14.45 4.08
CA VAL A 116 -21.78 13.48 3.14
C VAL A 116 -22.52 13.52 1.80
N THR A 117 -23.86 13.52 1.83
CA THR A 117 -24.67 13.57 0.61
C THR A 117 -24.44 14.85 -0.19
N ALA A 118 -24.33 15.99 0.48
CA ALA A 118 -24.05 17.28 -0.16
C ALA A 118 -22.61 17.33 -0.72
N LEU A 119 -21.64 16.84 0.04
CA LEU A 119 -20.24 16.76 -0.37
C LEU A 119 -20.07 15.89 -1.62
N LEU A 120 -20.63 14.67 -1.63
CA LEU A 120 -20.57 13.79 -2.81
C LEU A 120 -21.20 14.41 -4.06
N LYS A 121 -22.24 15.25 -3.90
CA LYS A 121 -22.84 15.99 -5.03
C LYS A 121 -21.94 17.11 -5.54
N ALA A 122 -21.14 17.73 -4.66
CA ALA A 122 -20.19 18.77 -5.02
C ALA A 122 -18.96 18.19 -5.74
N LEU A 123 -18.41 17.08 -5.23
CA LEU A 123 -17.21 16.42 -5.76
C LEU A 123 -17.35 15.86 -7.18
N VAL A 124 -18.57 15.75 -7.69
CA VAL A 124 -18.84 15.25 -9.06
C VAL A 124 -19.07 16.38 -10.08
N LYS A 125 -18.75 17.62 -9.68
CA LYS A 125 -18.93 18.86 -10.45
C LYS A 125 -17.78 19.81 -10.13
N ASP A 126 -17.76 20.95 -10.81
CA ASP A 126 -16.97 22.10 -10.39
C ASP A 126 -17.70 22.78 -9.22
N SER A 127 -17.08 22.87 -8.05
CA SER A 127 -17.66 23.41 -6.82
C SER A 127 -16.62 24.05 -5.90
N SER A 128 -17.04 25.10 -5.18
CA SER A 128 -16.27 25.62 -4.05
C SER A 128 -16.65 24.85 -2.78
N ILE A 129 -15.68 24.18 -2.17
CA ILE A 129 -15.84 23.40 -0.94
C ILE A 129 -14.91 23.97 0.13
N GLU A 130 -15.48 24.63 1.12
CA GLU A 130 -14.74 25.40 2.12
C GLU A 130 -15.10 24.93 3.53
N LEU A 131 -14.11 24.89 4.41
CA LEU A 131 -14.25 24.58 5.82
C LEU A 131 -13.85 25.86 6.56
N ILE A 132 -14.76 26.45 7.34
CA ILE A 132 -14.54 27.75 7.99
C ILE A 132 -14.50 27.55 9.49
N GLY A 133 -13.35 27.78 10.11
CA GLY A 133 -13.15 27.70 11.55
C GLY A 133 -13.97 28.74 12.31
N ASP A 134 -14.30 28.42 13.55
CA ASP A 134 -14.88 29.37 14.51
C ASP A 134 -13.97 30.59 14.80
N ASN A 135 -12.66 30.44 14.55
CA ASN A 135 -11.67 31.51 14.55
C ASN A 135 -11.61 32.32 13.23
N GLY A 136 -12.43 31.99 12.23
CA GLY A 136 -12.48 32.65 10.93
C GLY A 136 -11.46 32.17 9.90
N ARG A 137 -10.57 31.23 10.26
CA ARG A 137 -9.64 30.59 9.32
C ARG A 137 -10.38 29.73 8.31
N GLN A 138 -9.87 29.63 7.09
CA GLN A 138 -10.54 28.93 6.00
C GLN A 138 -9.61 27.92 5.33
N TRP A 139 -10.08 26.68 5.23
CA TRP A 139 -9.51 25.64 4.39
C TRP A 139 -10.37 25.44 3.15
N THR A 140 -9.74 25.05 2.04
CA THR A 140 -10.45 24.75 0.78
C THR A 140 -10.10 23.34 0.34
N LEU A 141 -11.10 22.47 0.25
CA LEU A 141 -10.95 21.11 -0.29
C LEU A 141 -11.04 21.17 -1.81
N SER A 142 -10.07 20.57 -2.50
CA SER A 142 -10.09 20.50 -3.97
C SER A 142 -11.14 19.51 -4.46
N ASP A 143 -11.84 19.86 -5.54
CA ASP A 143 -12.70 18.95 -6.31
C ASP A 143 -11.96 18.30 -7.50
N ARG A 144 -10.73 18.75 -7.79
CA ARG A 144 -9.94 18.29 -8.94
C ARG A 144 -9.60 16.81 -8.81
N GLY A 145 -10.04 16.02 -9.78
CA GLY A 145 -9.80 14.59 -9.85
C GLY A 145 -10.73 13.71 -9.00
N ALA A 146 -11.56 14.31 -8.14
CA ALA A 146 -12.51 13.59 -7.30
C ALA A 146 -13.45 12.70 -8.13
N SER A 147 -14.00 13.22 -9.24
CA SER A 147 -14.87 12.46 -10.14
C SER A 147 -14.21 11.19 -10.69
N ALA A 148 -12.92 11.23 -11.03
CA ALA A 148 -12.19 10.07 -11.57
C ALA A 148 -11.97 9.01 -10.48
N VAL A 149 -11.54 9.44 -9.29
CA VAL A 149 -11.33 8.57 -8.13
C VAL A 149 -12.64 7.92 -7.68
N LEU A 150 -13.73 8.68 -7.58
CA LEU A 150 -15.04 8.18 -7.19
C LEU A 150 -15.65 7.25 -8.24
N LEU A 151 -15.39 7.50 -9.54
CA LEU A 151 -15.77 6.58 -10.60
C LEU A 151 -15.00 5.26 -10.50
N LYS A 152 -13.69 5.32 -10.21
CA LYS A 152 -12.86 4.13 -10.01
C LYS A 152 -13.33 3.30 -8.81
N MET A 153 -13.76 3.97 -7.73
CA MET A 153 -14.35 3.35 -6.55
C MET A 153 -15.64 2.59 -6.89
N ASP A 154 -16.54 3.18 -7.68
CA ASP A 154 -17.75 2.50 -8.15
C ASP A 154 -17.44 1.33 -9.10
N GLU A 155 -16.44 1.47 -9.96
CA GLU A 155 -15.99 0.39 -10.86
C GLU A 155 -15.49 -0.81 -10.06
N PHE A 156 -14.54 -0.59 -9.13
CA PHE A 156 -13.94 -1.67 -8.35
C PHE A 156 -14.97 -2.40 -7.48
N GLN A 157 -15.92 -1.66 -6.88
CA GLN A 157 -16.98 -2.26 -6.08
C GLN A 157 -18.14 -2.78 -6.94
N GLY A 158 -18.05 -2.77 -8.27
CA GLY A 158 -19.07 -3.32 -9.14
C GLY A 158 -20.42 -2.61 -8.99
N ARG A 159 -20.42 -1.29 -8.86
CA ARG A 159 -21.60 -0.43 -8.60
C ARG A 159 -22.05 0.40 -9.80
N LEU A 160 -21.28 0.46 -10.88
CA LEU A 160 -21.69 1.18 -12.08
C LEU A 160 -23.08 0.71 -12.56
N GLY A 161 -23.96 1.68 -12.83
CA GLY A 161 -25.33 1.44 -13.26
C GLY A 161 -26.30 1.01 -12.17
N THR A 162 -25.92 0.96 -10.88
CA THR A 162 -26.87 0.75 -9.77
C THR A 162 -27.35 2.08 -9.19
N PRO A 163 -28.45 2.11 -8.41
CA PRO A 163 -28.88 3.30 -7.69
C PRO A 163 -27.84 3.80 -6.67
N GLY A 164 -27.03 2.89 -6.11
CA GLY A 164 -25.99 3.18 -5.13
C GLY A 164 -24.64 3.65 -5.71
N ALA A 165 -24.52 3.83 -7.03
CA ALA A 165 -23.35 4.47 -7.63
C ALA A 165 -23.26 5.95 -7.21
N ILE A 166 -22.06 6.49 -7.12
CA ILE A 166 -21.81 7.91 -6.85
C ILE A 166 -22.04 8.73 -8.13
N LEU A 167 -21.41 8.35 -9.25
CA LEU A 167 -21.51 9.07 -10.53
C LEU A 167 -22.51 8.44 -11.50
N ARG A 168 -22.19 7.24 -12.01
CA ARG A 168 -22.95 6.57 -13.08
C ARG A 168 -24.09 5.73 -12.51
N LYS A 169 -25.09 6.41 -11.95
CA LYS A 169 -26.30 5.77 -11.42
C LYS A 169 -27.13 5.12 -12.53
N GLY A 170 -27.89 4.09 -12.17
CA GLY A 170 -28.80 3.41 -13.08
C GLY A 170 -29.80 2.53 -12.36
N SER A 171 -30.44 1.61 -13.09
CA SER A 171 -31.50 0.74 -12.59
C SER A 171 -31.05 -0.69 -12.27
N ARG A 172 -29.75 -1.02 -12.43
CA ARG A 172 -29.25 -2.34 -12.07
C ARG A 172 -29.44 -2.56 -10.58
N ALA A 173 -29.99 -3.70 -10.20
CA ALA A 173 -30.33 -3.98 -8.80
C ALA A 173 -29.11 -3.82 -7.88
N GLU A 174 -29.28 -3.13 -6.77
CA GLU A 174 -28.23 -2.92 -5.76
C GLU A 174 -27.77 -4.26 -5.15
N ALA A 175 -28.65 -5.26 -5.09
CA ALA A 175 -28.32 -6.64 -4.71
C ALA A 175 -27.31 -7.34 -5.65
N SER A 176 -27.05 -6.79 -6.83
CA SER A 176 -26.02 -7.31 -7.76
C SER A 176 -24.61 -6.79 -7.46
N VAL A 177 -24.46 -5.88 -6.48
CA VAL A 177 -23.16 -5.41 -6.01
C VAL A 177 -22.42 -6.58 -5.32
N PRO A 178 -21.18 -6.89 -5.71
CA PRO A 178 -20.42 -7.96 -5.08
C PRO A 178 -20.25 -7.76 -3.56
N ALA A 179 -20.51 -8.82 -2.79
CA ALA A 179 -20.33 -8.84 -1.34
C ALA A 179 -18.90 -8.50 -0.91
N SER A 180 -18.69 -8.06 0.33
CA SER A 180 -17.35 -8.00 0.92
C SER A 180 -16.70 -9.39 0.96
N LEU A 181 -15.38 -9.42 1.01
CA LEU A 181 -14.60 -10.66 1.19
C LEU A 181 -14.09 -10.74 2.63
N PRO A 182 -13.96 -11.95 3.21
CA PRO A 182 -13.37 -12.10 4.54
C PRO A 182 -11.90 -11.66 4.53
N VAL A 183 -11.43 -11.14 5.66
CA VAL A 183 -10.00 -10.86 5.86
C VAL A 183 -9.26 -12.21 5.87
N PRO A 184 -8.26 -12.42 4.99
CA PRO A 184 -7.45 -13.64 5.01
C PRO A 184 -6.69 -13.77 6.32
N VAL A 185 -6.42 -15.01 6.74
CA VAL A 185 -5.66 -15.30 7.96
C VAL A 185 -4.33 -15.96 7.59
N VAL A 186 -3.23 -15.47 8.16
CA VAL A 186 -1.91 -16.08 8.07
C VAL A 186 -1.47 -16.53 9.46
N THR A 187 -1.14 -17.81 9.59
CA THR A 187 -0.67 -18.39 10.84
C THR A 187 0.85 -18.48 10.85
N LEU A 188 1.47 -17.86 11.85
CA LEU A 188 2.89 -17.91 12.12
C LEU A 188 3.25 -19.25 12.80
N PRO A 189 4.31 -19.95 12.37
CA PRO A 189 4.79 -21.11 13.09
C PRO A 189 5.47 -20.71 14.41
N ARG A 190 5.83 -21.70 15.23
CA ARG A 190 6.63 -21.47 16.43
C ARG A 190 8.04 -21.00 16.07
N ARG A 191 8.54 -20.02 16.82
CA ARG A 191 9.91 -19.52 16.68
C ARG A 191 10.93 -20.62 16.97
N VAL A 192 12.01 -20.63 16.18
CA VAL A 192 13.18 -21.48 16.41
C VAL A 192 14.35 -20.58 16.74
N ALA A 193 15.12 -20.93 17.77
CA ALA A 193 16.28 -20.15 18.17
C ALA A 193 17.38 -20.24 17.10
N THR A 194 17.96 -19.10 16.75
CA THR A 194 19.18 -19.02 15.94
C THR A 194 20.34 -19.65 16.72
N ARG A 195 21.16 -20.45 16.02
CA ARG A 195 22.31 -21.13 16.59
C ARG A 195 23.60 -20.35 16.27
N PRO A 196 24.67 -20.46 17.07
CA PRO A 196 25.96 -19.84 16.75
C PRO A 196 26.52 -20.28 15.38
N ALA A 197 26.24 -21.52 14.96
CA ALA A 197 26.63 -22.01 13.63
C ALA A 197 25.87 -21.31 12.49
N ASP A 198 24.64 -20.84 12.72
CA ASP A 198 23.86 -20.07 11.73
C ASP A 198 24.45 -18.67 11.59
N GLU A 199 24.75 -18.01 12.71
CA GLU A 199 25.37 -16.68 12.73
C GLU A 199 26.73 -16.68 12.05
N ALA A 200 27.52 -17.75 12.21
CA ALA A 200 28.81 -17.89 11.53
C ALA A 200 28.70 -17.85 10.00
N LEU A 201 27.55 -18.23 9.41
CA LEU A 201 27.32 -18.17 7.97
C LEU A 201 27.28 -16.73 7.42
N ALA A 202 27.05 -15.73 8.27
CA ALA A 202 27.11 -14.31 7.87
C ALA A 202 28.45 -13.94 7.21
N ASN A 203 29.53 -14.62 7.62
CA ASN A 203 30.89 -14.39 7.11
C ASN A 203 31.28 -15.37 5.99
N ALA A 204 30.38 -16.26 5.56
CA ALA A 204 30.68 -17.25 4.54
C ALA A 204 30.69 -16.61 3.13
N PRO A 205 31.83 -16.61 2.40
CA PRO A 205 31.90 -16.02 1.05
C PRO A 205 30.92 -16.68 0.08
N ALA A 206 30.68 -17.99 0.23
CA ALA A 206 29.74 -18.74 -0.59
C ALA A 206 28.28 -18.30 -0.38
N LEU A 207 27.89 -17.86 0.82
CA LEU A 207 26.54 -17.33 1.06
C LEU A 207 26.39 -15.99 0.34
N ARG A 208 27.32 -15.06 0.53
CA ARG A 208 27.30 -13.76 -0.16
C ARG A 208 27.27 -13.93 -1.69
N ALA A 209 28.11 -14.81 -2.22
CA ALA A 209 28.14 -15.09 -3.67
C ALA A 209 26.80 -15.65 -4.16
N ALA A 210 26.14 -16.51 -3.37
CA ALA A 210 24.81 -17.02 -3.72
C ALA A 210 23.75 -15.90 -3.70
N LEU A 211 23.78 -14.99 -2.72
CA LEU A 211 22.87 -13.83 -2.68
C LEU A 211 23.06 -12.92 -3.90
N ALA A 212 24.31 -12.59 -4.23
CA ALA A 212 24.64 -11.76 -5.38
C ALA A 212 24.22 -12.42 -6.71
N ALA A 213 24.41 -13.73 -6.86
CA ALA A 213 23.98 -14.46 -8.05
C ALA A 213 22.46 -14.54 -8.21
N ALA A 214 21.71 -14.50 -7.09
CA ALA A 214 20.24 -14.62 -7.07
C ALA A 214 19.51 -13.27 -7.11
N THR A 215 20.21 -12.15 -7.02
CA THR A 215 19.61 -10.81 -6.86
C THR A 215 20.18 -9.85 -7.87
N SER A 216 19.32 -9.04 -8.51
CA SER A 216 19.77 -8.01 -9.46
C SER A 216 20.45 -6.83 -8.75
N GLN A 217 21.21 -6.02 -9.50
CA GLN A 217 21.77 -4.77 -8.98
C GLN A 217 20.66 -3.77 -8.58
N ASP A 218 19.56 -3.72 -9.33
CA ASP A 218 18.42 -2.84 -9.03
C ASP A 218 17.72 -3.23 -7.71
N ASP A 219 17.64 -4.53 -7.42
CA ASP A 219 17.09 -5.02 -6.17
C ASP A 219 18.04 -4.81 -4.99
N CYS A 220 19.35 -4.88 -5.20
CA CYS A 220 20.35 -4.74 -4.15
C CYS A 220 21.69 -4.20 -4.66
N GLU A 221 21.84 -2.88 -4.66
CA GLU A 221 23.04 -2.19 -5.12
C GLU A 221 24.28 -2.61 -4.31
N SER A 222 24.16 -2.75 -3.00
CA SER A 222 25.28 -3.09 -2.11
C SER A 222 25.84 -4.51 -2.31
N LEU A 223 25.10 -5.40 -2.98
CA LEU A 223 25.57 -6.75 -3.36
C LEU A 223 26.42 -6.74 -4.62
N HIS A 224 26.30 -5.68 -5.44
CA HIS A 224 27.00 -5.50 -6.72
C HIS A 224 27.73 -4.15 -6.73
N PRO A 225 28.80 -3.98 -5.93
CA PRO A 225 29.55 -2.73 -5.89
C PRO A 225 30.40 -2.59 -7.16
N THR A 226 29.77 -2.23 -8.28
CA THR A 226 30.45 -2.07 -9.57
C THR A 226 31.04 -0.68 -9.72
N GLU A 227 30.29 0.37 -9.35
CA GLU A 227 30.69 1.77 -9.08
C GLU A 227 29.45 2.46 -8.43
N GLY A 228 29.61 3.34 -7.43
CA GLY A 228 28.46 3.99 -6.77
C GLY A 228 28.63 4.25 -5.27
N THR A 229 27.52 4.49 -4.56
CA THR A 229 27.49 4.93 -3.14
C THR A 229 28.19 3.95 -2.19
N TYR A 230 28.27 2.67 -2.55
CA TYR A 230 28.85 1.61 -1.72
C TYR A 230 30.26 1.17 -2.10
N ALA A 231 30.85 1.75 -3.16
CA ALA A 231 32.18 1.35 -3.63
C ALA A 231 33.26 1.54 -2.54
N ASP A 232 33.11 2.58 -1.72
CA ASP A 232 34.06 2.94 -0.65
C ASP A 232 33.67 2.38 0.74
N GLU A 233 32.48 1.78 0.89
CA GLU A 233 31.94 1.33 2.20
C GLU A 233 32.26 -0.13 2.55
N GLY A 234 32.89 -0.87 1.63
CA GLY A 234 33.14 -2.31 1.80
C GLY A 234 31.85 -3.15 1.86
N PRO A 235 31.97 -4.48 2.00
CA PRO A 235 30.81 -5.37 1.99
C PRO A 235 29.90 -5.14 3.21
N GLN A 236 28.62 -4.81 2.97
CA GLN A 236 27.64 -4.61 4.05
C GLN A 236 27.42 -5.90 4.84
N ALA A 237 27.30 -5.81 6.17
CA ALA A 237 27.14 -6.96 7.05
C ALA A 237 25.87 -7.77 6.74
N ILE A 238 25.99 -9.11 6.79
CA ILE A 238 24.87 -10.04 6.64
C ILE A 238 24.37 -10.45 8.02
N ALA A 239 23.05 -10.41 8.24
CA ALA A 239 22.39 -11.01 9.39
C ALA A 239 21.79 -12.36 8.99
N VAL A 240 21.88 -13.35 9.88
CA VAL A 240 21.35 -14.71 9.65
C VAL A 240 20.54 -15.13 10.86
N LYS A 241 19.27 -15.48 10.66
CA LYS A 241 18.33 -15.91 11.71
C LYS A 241 17.65 -17.22 11.31
N ARG A 242 17.42 -18.14 12.25
CA ARG A 242 16.84 -19.46 11.91
C ARG A 242 15.32 -19.40 11.80
N LEU A 243 14.77 -19.96 10.72
CA LEU A 243 13.32 -20.07 10.50
C LEU A 243 12.79 -21.43 10.93
N ASP A 244 13.50 -22.48 10.56
CA ASP A 244 13.16 -23.86 10.89
C ASP A 244 14.39 -24.78 10.85
N ASN A 245 14.15 -26.09 10.79
CA ASN A 245 15.19 -27.12 10.79
C ASN A 245 16.16 -27.06 9.61
N ARG A 246 15.79 -26.41 8.50
CA ARG A 246 16.57 -26.40 7.25
C ARG A 246 16.73 -25.02 6.61
N ARG A 247 15.97 -24.01 7.06
CA ARG A 247 15.93 -22.70 6.44
C ARG A 247 16.30 -21.57 7.39
N LEU A 248 16.94 -20.56 6.81
CA LEU A 248 17.39 -19.35 7.46
C LEU A 248 16.77 -18.13 6.76
N LEU A 249 16.42 -17.13 7.55
CA LEU A 249 16.21 -15.77 7.09
C LEU A 249 17.57 -15.08 7.03
N VAL A 250 17.88 -14.50 5.88
CA VAL A 250 19.10 -13.73 5.67
C VAL A 250 18.72 -12.32 5.27
N SER A 251 19.42 -11.33 5.82
CA SER A 251 19.23 -9.92 5.44
C SER A 251 20.52 -9.13 5.42
N MET A 252 20.54 -8.05 4.64
CA MET A 252 21.59 -7.05 4.63
C MET A 252 21.08 -5.74 4.01
N THR A 253 21.67 -4.61 4.38
CA THR A 253 21.40 -3.31 3.73
C THR A 253 21.62 -3.44 2.24
N CYS A 254 20.63 -3.11 1.42
CA CYS A 254 20.71 -3.15 -0.04
C CYS A 254 20.87 -1.78 -0.68
N TRP A 255 20.20 -0.77 -0.13
CA TRP A 255 20.23 0.60 -0.64
C TRP A 255 19.99 1.63 0.47
N ARG A 256 20.42 2.86 0.21
CA ARG A 256 20.27 4.05 1.07
C ARG A 256 19.98 5.22 0.15
N GLY A 257 18.91 5.94 0.45
CA GLY A 257 18.56 7.22 -0.15
C GLY A 257 18.74 8.36 0.84
N ALA A 258 18.38 9.57 0.42
CA ALA A 258 18.54 10.78 1.23
C ALA A 258 17.85 10.73 2.61
N TYR A 259 16.76 9.97 2.74
CA TYR A 259 15.95 9.90 3.96
C TYR A 259 15.36 8.51 4.23
N ASN A 260 15.69 7.50 3.43
CA ASN A 260 15.24 6.11 3.59
C ASN A 260 16.43 5.16 3.40
N ALA A 261 16.32 3.95 3.92
CA ALA A 261 17.22 2.84 3.61
C ALA A 261 16.40 1.56 3.57
N GLY A 262 16.84 0.59 2.77
CA GLY A 262 16.17 -0.70 2.67
C GLY A 262 17.15 -1.85 2.74
N SER A 263 16.75 -2.90 3.45
CA SER A 263 17.46 -4.17 3.50
C SER A 263 16.80 -5.19 2.60
N GLY A 264 17.64 -5.94 1.88
CA GLY A 264 17.26 -7.17 1.21
C GLY A 264 16.99 -8.26 2.23
N TYR A 265 15.96 -9.06 1.96
CA TYR A 265 15.60 -10.24 2.73
C TYR A 265 15.47 -11.45 1.81
N TRP A 266 16.03 -12.58 2.24
CA TRP A 266 15.97 -13.85 1.53
C TRP A 266 15.70 -15.01 2.49
N VAL A 267 15.02 -16.05 1.99
CA VAL A 267 15.06 -17.37 2.61
C VAL A 267 16.17 -18.18 1.95
N VAL A 268 17.02 -18.82 2.74
CA VAL A 268 18.09 -19.71 2.24
C VAL A 268 18.03 -21.06 2.94
N ASN A 269 18.60 -22.09 2.31
CA ASN A 269 18.95 -23.34 3.00
C ASN A 269 20.08 -23.08 4.02
N ASP A 270 20.13 -23.85 5.09
CA ASP A 270 21.18 -23.72 6.12
C ASP A 270 22.54 -24.33 5.75
N HIS A 271 22.70 -24.76 4.50
CA HIS A 271 23.94 -25.28 3.94
C HIS A 271 24.00 -25.03 2.42
N ALA A 272 25.21 -25.11 1.86
CA ALA A 272 25.41 -25.02 0.41
C ALA A 272 24.79 -26.22 -0.33
N PRO A 273 24.18 -26.04 -1.51
CA PRO A 273 23.93 -24.77 -2.19
C PRO A 273 22.77 -24.01 -1.53
N TYR A 274 23.06 -22.81 -1.01
CA TYR A 274 22.17 -22.01 -0.16
C TYR A 274 20.82 -21.66 -0.82
N GLN A 275 20.76 -21.64 -2.15
CA GLN A 275 19.55 -21.41 -2.95
C GLN A 275 18.66 -20.26 -2.42
N PRO A 276 19.14 -19.01 -2.48
CA PRO A 276 18.36 -17.88 -1.96
C PRO A 276 17.06 -17.67 -2.73
N ALA A 277 15.97 -17.52 -1.98
CA ALA A 277 14.68 -17.06 -2.46
C ALA A 277 14.46 -15.62 -1.96
N TYR A 278 14.49 -14.66 -2.88
CA TYR A 278 14.30 -13.24 -2.59
C TYR A 278 12.88 -12.94 -2.11
N ILE A 279 12.76 -12.08 -1.09
CA ILE A 279 11.48 -11.66 -0.49
C ILE A 279 11.17 -10.20 -0.85
N THR A 280 12.06 -9.29 -0.49
CA THR A 280 11.89 -7.83 -0.62
C THR A 280 13.22 -7.12 -0.33
N ASN A 281 13.42 -5.92 -0.88
CA ASN A 281 14.48 -4.98 -0.49
C ASN A 281 13.96 -3.77 0.30
N LEU A 282 12.67 -3.78 0.65
CA LEU A 282 12.02 -2.68 1.38
C LEU A 282 12.08 -2.87 2.90
N GLY A 283 12.60 -3.99 3.40
CA GLY A 283 12.55 -4.27 4.83
C GLY A 283 13.44 -3.30 5.63
N VAL A 284 12.90 -2.76 6.71
CA VAL A 284 13.62 -1.85 7.63
C VAL A 284 13.87 -2.50 8.98
N ASP A 285 13.02 -3.46 9.37
CA ASP A 285 13.13 -4.23 10.60
C ASP A 285 12.47 -5.61 10.44
N ASP A 286 12.87 -6.57 11.27
CA ASP A 286 12.25 -7.89 11.34
C ASP A 286 12.35 -8.50 12.74
N ASP A 287 11.31 -9.27 13.08
CA ASP A 287 11.30 -10.11 14.27
C ASP A 287 11.55 -11.58 13.92
N VAL A 288 12.27 -11.91 12.84
CA VAL A 288 12.32 -13.26 12.23
C VAL A 288 11.02 -13.65 11.54
N LEU A 289 9.87 -13.67 12.22
CA LEU A 289 8.64 -14.19 11.61
C LEU A 289 7.89 -13.15 10.78
N THR A 290 8.17 -11.88 11.02
CA THR A 290 7.58 -10.73 10.33
C THR A 290 8.69 -9.79 9.90
N ILE A 291 8.66 -9.40 8.63
CA ILE A 291 9.48 -8.32 8.08
C ILE A 291 8.56 -7.10 7.94
N SER A 292 9.01 -5.94 8.40
CA SER A 292 8.29 -4.68 8.27
C SER A 292 9.04 -3.69 7.38
N ALA A 293 8.30 -2.89 6.64
CA ALA A 293 8.79 -1.80 5.81
C ALA A 293 8.03 -0.54 6.16
N SER A 294 8.74 0.58 6.28
CA SER A 294 8.16 1.91 6.43
C SER A 294 9.08 2.92 5.77
N HIS A 295 8.59 3.60 4.73
CA HIS A 295 9.38 4.52 3.91
C HIS A 295 8.65 5.82 3.73
N LYS A 296 9.37 6.93 3.94
CA LYS A 296 8.86 8.27 3.65
C LYS A 296 8.66 8.43 2.15
N GLY A 297 7.58 9.08 1.73
CA GLY A 297 7.40 9.50 0.34
C GLY A 297 8.33 10.65 -0.06
N ARG A 298 8.67 11.53 0.90
CA ARG A 298 9.68 12.59 0.75
C ARG A 298 10.32 12.96 2.08
N GLY A 299 11.41 13.73 2.06
CA GLY A 299 12.22 14.07 3.24
C GLY A 299 11.46 14.70 4.41
N LEU A 300 10.35 15.40 4.13
CA LEU A 300 9.47 15.99 5.13
C LEU A 300 8.75 14.93 5.98
N GLY A 301 8.46 13.75 5.43
CA GLY A 301 7.75 12.70 6.17
C GLY A 301 6.28 13.03 6.42
N ASP A 302 5.67 13.85 5.56
CA ASP A 302 4.24 14.17 5.55
C ASP A 302 3.39 13.16 4.76
N CYS A 303 4.02 12.07 4.32
CA CYS A 303 3.40 10.92 3.66
C CYS A 303 4.36 9.73 3.75
N TRP A 304 3.82 8.52 3.87
CA TRP A 304 4.57 7.29 4.06
C TRP A 304 3.93 6.14 3.28
N SER A 305 4.76 5.14 2.99
CA SER A 305 4.33 3.82 2.55
C SER A 305 4.78 2.78 3.57
N SER A 306 3.98 1.74 3.76
CA SER A 306 4.26 0.66 4.69
C SER A 306 3.83 -0.68 4.11
N ALA A 307 4.58 -1.72 4.47
CA ALA A 307 4.26 -3.09 4.09
C ALA A 307 4.77 -4.05 5.14
N SER A 308 4.21 -5.26 5.16
CA SER A 308 4.73 -6.34 6.00
C SER A 308 4.63 -7.67 5.29
N TRP A 309 5.54 -8.57 5.66
CA TRP A 309 5.55 -9.95 5.20
C TRP A 309 5.67 -10.88 6.39
N ALA A 310 4.84 -11.93 6.42
CA ALA A 310 4.81 -12.90 7.50
C ALA A 310 5.26 -14.29 7.01
N TRP A 311 6.08 -14.97 7.80
CA TRP A 311 6.48 -16.35 7.58
C TRP A 311 5.34 -17.30 7.94
N ASN A 312 4.80 -18.00 6.95
CA ASN A 312 3.71 -18.96 7.16
C ASN A 312 4.19 -20.40 7.43
N GLY A 313 5.48 -20.59 7.72
CA GLY A 313 6.11 -21.91 7.82
C GLY A 313 6.59 -22.48 6.49
N THR A 314 6.32 -21.84 5.35
CA THR A 314 6.80 -22.26 4.03
C THR A 314 7.44 -21.12 3.25
N THR A 315 6.82 -19.95 3.22
CA THR A 315 7.32 -18.75 2.55
C THR A 315 6.95 -17.51 3.36
N TYR A 316 7.62 -16.39 3.10
CA TYR A 316 7.08 -15.09 3.48
C TYR A 316 5.97 -14.71 2.52
N VAL A 317 4.81 -14.38 3.07
CA VAL A 317 3.66 -13.85 2.31
C VAL A 317 3.48 -12.39 2.70
N LYS A 318 3.26 -11.51 1.72
CA LYS A 318 2.91 -10.12 2.01
C LYS A 318 1.56 -10.11 2.75
N THR A 319 1.50 -9.49 3.92
CA THR A 319 0.32 -9.48 4.80
C THR A 319 -0.32 -8.10 4.91
N SER A 320 0.46 -7.04 4.67
CA SER A 320 -0.04 -5.67 4.59
C SER A 320 0.63 -4.88 3.48
N ASP A 321 -0.11 -3.92 2.94
CA ASP A 321 0.37 -2.94 1.97
C ASP A 321 -0.51 -1.68 2.08
N SER A 322 0.08 -0.57 2.50
CA SER A 322 -0.65 0.68 2.76
C SER A 322 0.20 1.90 2.49
N THR A 323 -0.46 3.01 2.17
CA THR A 323 0.15 4.34 2.16
C THR A 323 -0.65 5.28 3.05
N THR A 324 -0.08 6.44 3.35
CA THR A 324 -0.81 7.51 4.05
C THR A 324 -1.40 8.57 3.13
N GLY A 325 -1.44 8.26 1.83
CA GLY A 325 -1.98 9.08 0.77
C GLY A 325 -0.98 10.08 0.20
N LEU A 326 -1.47 11.25 -0.24
CA LEU A 326 -0.65 12.26 -0.90
C LEU A 326 0.16 13.08 0.10
N CYS A 327 1.38 13.47 -0.30
CA CYS A 327 2.30 14.32 0.47
C CYS A 327 1.83 15.77 0.45
N ARG A 328 0.84 16.08 1.28
CA ARG A 328 0.08 17.34 1.26
C ARG A 328 0.23 18.15 2.57
N LEU A 329 1.24 17.87 3.38
CA LEU A 329 1.51 18.59 4.65
C LEU A 329 0.31 18.63 5.62
N VAL A 330 -0.57 17.64 5.55
CA VAL A 330 -1.74 17.59 6.44
C VAL A 330 -1.30 17.16 7.83
N ALA A 331 -0.52 16.10 7.96
CA ALA A 331 -0.01 15.64 9.26
C ALA A 331 1.36 14.97 9.10
N ALA A 332 2.17 14.98 10.15
CA ALA A 332 3.40 14.20 10.18
C ALA A 332 3.03 12.71 10.19
N GLY A 333 3.63 11.91 9.30
CA GLY A 333 3.16 10.54 9.05
C GLY A 333 2.13 10.45 7.91
N GLY A 334 1.49 11.55 7.52
CA GLY A 334 0.44 11.63 6.52
C GLY A 334 -0.97 11.56 7.11
N ALA A 335 -1.97 11.81 6.27
CA ALA A 335 -3.33 12.10 6.74
C ALA A 335 -4.13 10.87 7.16
N TRP A 336 -3.98 9.75 6.44
CA TRP A 336 -4.87 8.59 6.57
C TRP A 336 -4.12 7.27 6.54
N ASP A 337 -4.80 6.17 6.83
CA ASP A 337 -4.34 4.82 6.48
C ASP A 337 -5.13 4.32 5.26
N LEU A 338 -4.44 4.08 4.15
CA LEU A 338 -5.01 3.71 2.85
C LEU A 338 -4.52 2.33 2.39
N PRO A 339 -4.97 1.23 3.05
CA PRO A 339 -4.52 -0.10 2.73
C PRO A 339 -5.10 -0.61 1.42
N THR A 340 -4.27 -1.31 0.65
CA THR A 340 -4.70 -2.17 -0.47
C THR A 340 -4.66 -3.65 -0.11
N LEU A 341 -3.93 -4.01 0.96
CA LEU A 341 -3.85 -5.37 1.46
C LEU A 341 -3.98 -5.37 2.98
N VAL A 342 -4.95 -6.14 3.47
CA VAL A 342 -5.13 -6.43 4.89
C VAL A 342 -5.21 -7.94 5.12
N THR A 343 -4.57 -8.40 6.19
CA THR A 343 -4.55 -9.80 6.59
C THR A 343 -4.55 -9.85 8.12
N GLU A 344 -5.22 -10.84 8.69
CA GLU A 344 -5.10 -11.15 10.11
C GLU A 344 -3.92 -12.09 10.32
N VAL A 345 -2.94 -11.69 11.12
CA VAL A 345 -1.77 -12.53 11.45
C VAL A 345 -1.96 -13.12 12.85
N LYS A 346 -1.86 -14.44 12.97
CA LYS A 346 -2.02 -15.17 14.24
C LYS A 346 -0.83 -16.06 14.51
N GLU A 347 -0.48 -16.24 15.77
CA GLU A 347 0.45 -17.30 16.17
C GLU A 347 -0.23 -18.67 16.12
N ALA A 348 0.54 -19.70 15.75
CA ALA A 348 0.08 -21.08 15.88
C ALA A 348 -0.17 -21.42 17.36
N PRO A 349 -1.20 -22.23 17.66
CA PRO A 349 -1.54 -22.62 19.02
C PRO A 349 -0.47 -23.46 19.76
#